data_AF-A0AB39NC31-F1
#
_entry.id   AF-A0AB39NC31-F1
#
_cell.length_a   1.000
_cell.length_b   1.000
_cell.length_c   1.000
_cell.angle_alpha   90.00
_cell.angle_beta   90.00
_cell.angle_gamma   90.00
#
_symmetry.space_group_name_H-M   'P 1'
#
loop_
_entity.id
_entity.type
_entity.pdbx_description
1 polymer ?
#
loop_
_entity_poly.entity_id
_entity_poly.type
_entity_poly.pdbx_seq_one_letter_code
_entity_poly.pdbx_strand_id
1 'polypeptide(L)'
;MQRGEVWWVQFDERRLVVLLSGEDTSGIRVMQVVAPAGVDISGLGIEVMVGAGEGLPFEGVLRLAFPRPGFTPCTWLTTVSRDDLIEREAVLSSLKLSEIDDALRLAEQAHERTPATTAKLSEIRDALRLGELG
;
A
#
# COMPACT_ATOMS: atom_id res chain seq x y z
N MET A 1 -10.11 13.38 12.61
CA MET A 1 -9.40 12.34 11.84
C MET A 1 -7.92 12.49 12.11
N GLN A 2 -7.25 11.39 12.44
CA GLN A 2 -5.84 11.39 12.83
C GLN A 2 -5.04 10.39 12.01
N ARG A 3 -3.77 10.72 11.78
CA ARG A 3 -2.81 9.80 11.16
C ARG A 3 -2.77 8.48 11.94
N GLY A 4 -2.84 7.37 11.22
CA GLY A 4 -2.81 6.02 11.75
C GLY A 4 -4.16 5.44 12.15
N GLU A 5 -5.24 6.21 12.06
CA GLU A 5 -6.58 5.61 12.06
C GLU A 5 -6.80 4.80 10.79
N VAL A 6 -7.49 3.67 10.92
CA VAL A 6 -7.94 2.84 9.79
C VAL A 6 -9.44 3.02 9.63
N TRP A 7 -9.87 3.31 8.42
CA TRP A 7 -11.25 3.66 8.11
C TRP A 7 -11.75 2.87 6.92
N TRP A 8 -13.03 2.57 6.94
CA TRP A 8 -13.77 2.20 5.74
C TRP A 8 -14.08 3.43 4.90
N VAL A 9 -13.75 3.36 3.62
CA VAL A 9 -14.05 4.38 2.62
C VAL A 9 -14.95 3.80 1.53
N GLN A 10 -15.87 4.61 1.04
CA GLN A 10 -16.64 4.30 -0.16
C GLN A 10 -15.89 4.79 -1.40
N PHE A 11 -15.32 3.86 -2.18
CA PHE A 11 -14.89 4.13 -3.55
C PHE A 11 -15.95 3.57 -4.53
N ASP A 12 -15.53 2.89 -5.60
CA ASP A 12 -16.38 2.00 -6.39
C ASP A 12 -16.93 0.85 -5.54
N GLU A 13 -16.09 0.32 -4.66
CA GLU A 13 -16.44 -0.61 -3.60
C GLU A 13 -15.90 -0.15 -2.24
N ARG A 14 -16.38 -0.79 -1.18
CA ARG A 14 -15.99 -0.46 0.19
C ARG A 14 -14.59 -1.00 0.49
N ARG A 15 -13.66 -0.13 0.86
CA ARG A 15 -12.26 -0.53 1.12
C ARG A 15 -11.74 0.04 2.44
N LEU A 16 -10.89 -0.71 3.12
CA LEU A 16 -10.14 -0.19 4.26
C LEU A 16 -9.00 0.69 3.75
N VAL A 17 -8.79 1.81 4.44
CA VAL A 17 -7.67 2.72 4.19
C VAL A 17 -7.01 3.12 5.50
N VAL A 18 -5.71 3.35 5.47
CA VAL A 18 -4.95 3.95 6.57
C VAL A 18 -4.80 5.44 6.30
N LEU A 19 -5.17 6.28 7.28
CA LEU A 19 -4.95 7.72 7.20
C LEU A 19 -3.46 8.03 7.39
N LEU A 20 -2.83 8.63 6.38
CA LEU A 20 -1.42 9.03 6.42
C LEU A 20 -1.24 10.50 6.81
N SER A 21 -2.26 11.34 6.67
CA SER A 21 -2.26 12.71 7.17
C SER A 21 -3.51 12.97 8.00
N GLY A 22 -3.50 14.06 8.78
CA GLY A 22 -4.74 14.64 9.26
C GLY A 22 -5.52 15.29 8.11
N GLU A 23 -6.74 15.73 8.43
CA GLU A 23 -7.56 16.55 7.54
C GLU A 23 -6.95 17.95 7.39
N ASP A 24 -6.64 18.34 6.16
CA ASP A 24 -6.21 19.69 5.79
C ASP A 24 -7.00 20.22 4.58
N THR A 25 -6.67 21.42 4.10
CA THR A 25 -7.39 22.05 2.97
C THR A 25 -7.28 21.28 1.65
N SER A 26 -6.31 20.36 1.52
CA SER A 26 -6.10 19.51 0.36
C SER A 26 -6.83 18.17 0.46
N GLY A 27 -7.42 17.85 1.62
CA GLY A 27 -8.11 16.59 1.92
C GLY A 27 -7.32 15.74 2.91
N ILE A 28 -7.61 14.43 2.92
CA ILE A 28 -6.97 13.46 3.80
C ILE A 28 -6.19 12.48 2.93
N ARG A 29 -4.87 12.44 3.08
CA ARG A 29 -4.02 11.49 2.37
C ARG A 29 -4.21 10.12 3.00
N VAL A 30 -4.58 9.14 2.19
CA VAL A 30 -4.86 7.77 2.63
C VAL A 30 -4.17 6.75 1.74
N MET A 31 -3.97 5.56 2.30
CA MET A 31 -3.46 4.42 1.54
C MET A 31 -4.39 3.23 1.69
N GLN A 32 -4.79 2.63 0.57
CA GLN A 32 -5.72 1.49 0.60
C GLN A 32 -5.02 0.23 1.10
N VAL A 33 -5.75 -0.55 1.90
CA VAL A 33 -5.41 -1.92 2.25
C VAL A 33 -5.85 -2.81 1.09
N VAL A 34 -4.92 -3.55 0.50
CA VAL A 34 -5.17 -4.43 -0.65
C VAL A 34 -4.73 -5.86 -0.35
N ALA A 35 -5.16 -6.83 -1.17
CA ALA A 35 -4.64 -8.19 -1.09
C ALA A 35 -3.13 -8.22 -1.37
N PRO A 36 -2.34 -9.08 -0.69
CA PRO A 36 -0.92 -9.29 -0.97
C PRO A 36 -0.66 -9.68 -2.44
N ALA A 37 0.55 -9.44 -2.94
CA ALA A 37 0.84 -9.65 -4.37
C ALA A 37 0.80 -11.13 -4.79
N GLY A 38 0.90 -12.06 -3.83
CA GLY A 38 0.99 -13.51 -4.09
C GLY A 38 2.31 -13.95 -4.72
N VAL A 39 3.15 -13.02 -5.15
CA VAL A 39 4.47 -13.25 -5.74
C VAL A 39 5.52 -12.42 -5.02
N ASP A 40 6.78 -12.86 -5.13
CA ASP A 40 7.90 -12.08 -4.61
C ASP A 40 8.08 -10.80 -5.46
N ILE A 41 7.78 -9.66 -4.85
CA ILE A 41 7.91 -8.33 -5.46
C ILE A 41 9.21 -7.62 -5.06
N SER A 42 10.18 -8.32 -4.46
CA SER A 42 11.42 -7.70 -3.97
C SER A 42 12.11 -6.90 -5.08
N GLY A 43 12.45 -5.66 -4.75
CA GLY A 43 13.00 -4.69 -5.69
C GLY A 43 11.97 -3.94 -6.53
N LEU A 44 10.72 -4.42 -6.67
CA LEU A 44 9.59 -3.73 -7.31
C LEU A 44 8.81 -2.83 -6.36
N GLY A 45 8.76 -3.19 -5.09
CA GLY A 45 8.07 -2.44 -4.06
C GLY A 45 8.20 -3.09 -2.69
N ILE A 46 7.47 -2.53 -1.73
CA ILE A 46 7.36 -3.00 -0.35
C ILE A 46 5.88 -3.25 -0.04
N GLU A 47 5.61 -4.33 0.68
CA GLU A 47 4.32 -4.59 1.30
C GLU A 47 4.47 -4.54 2.81
N VAL A 48 3.68 -3.68 3.46
CA VAL A 48 3.55 -3.63 4.92
C VAL A 48 2.27 -4.36 5.30
N MET A 49 2.38 -5.45 6.05
CA MET A 49 1.24 -6.23 6.51
C MET A 49 0.40 -5.45 7.52
N VAL A 50 -0.92 -5.51 7.34
CA VAL A 50 -1.92 -5.00 8.28
C VAL A 50 -3.08 -5.99 8.35
N GLY A 51 -3.55 -6.32 9.55
CA GLY A 51 -4.55 -7.36 9.71
C GLY A 51 -5.07 -7.48 11.13
N ALA A 52 -5.33 -8.71 11.56
CA ALA A 52 -5.94 -8.99 12.86
C ALA A 52 -5.07 -8.49 14.04
N GLY A 53 -3.74 -8.47 13.88
CA GLY A 53 -2.81 -7.93 14.88
C GLY A 53 -2.98 -6.43 15.15
N GLU A 54 -3.55 -5.71 14.18
CA GLU A 54 -3.84 -4.28 14.20
C GLU A 54 -5.33 -4.00 14.47
N GLY A 55 -6.14 -5.05 14.67
CA GLY A 55 -7.58 -4.95 14.93
C GLY A 55 -8.45 -4.90 13.67
N LEU A 56 -7.94 -5.32 12.50
CA LEU A 56 -8.69 -5.32 11.25
C LEU A 56 -9.50 -6.62 11.05
N PRO A 57 -10.62 -6.57 10.31
CA PRO A 57 -11.48 -7.72 10.07
C PRO A 57 -10.90 -8.75 9.08
N PHE A 58 -9.84 -8.38 8.35
CA PHE A 58 -9.13 -9.27 7.42
C PHE A 58 -7.67 -8.86 7.24
N GLU A 59 -6.87 -9.80 6.75
CA GLU A 59 -5.47 -9.58 6.39
C GLU A 59 -5.32 -8.86 5.05
N GLY A 60 -4.37 -7.94 5.00
CA GLY A 60 -4.01 -7.23 3.77
C GLY A 60 -2.65 -6.56 3.89
N VAL A 61 -2.33 -5.75 2.88
CA VAL A 61 -1.08 -5.02 2.80
C VAL A 61 -1.30 -3.57 2.39
N LEU A 62 -0.44 -2.69 2.88
CA LEU A 62 -0.14 -1.42 2.23
C LEU A 62 0.99 -1.67 1.22
N ARG A 63 0.71 -1.54 -0.08
CA ARG A 63 1.69 -1.76 -1.15
C ARG A 63 2.26 -0.45 -1.69
N LEU A 64 3.57 -0.28 -1.57
CA LEU A 64 4.32 0.84 -2.10
C LEU A 64 5.19 0.38 -3.26
N ALA A 65 4.95 0.92 -4.45
CA ALA A 65 5.78 0.63 -5.61
C ALA A 65 6.99 1.56 -5.66
N PHE A 66 8.16 1.03 -6.01
CA PHE A 66 9.35 1.85 -6.21
C PHE A 66 9.27 2.59 -7.55
N PRO A 67 9.55 3.91 -7.57
CA PRO A 67 9.51 4.70 -8.79
C PRO A 67 10.59 4.22 -9.76
N ARG A 68 10.24 4.12 -11.04
CA ARG A 68 11.16 3.65 -12.08
C ARG A 68 10.96 4.39 -13.39
N PRO A 69 12.05 4.70 -14.11
CA PRO A 69 11.94 5.21 -15.47
C PRO A 69 11.15 4.26 -16.37
N GLY A 70 10.11 4.78 -17.02
CA GLY A 70 9.27 4.02 -17.95
C GLY A 70 8.21 3.12 -17.30
N PHE A 71 8.01 3.19 -15.99
CA PHE A 71 6.92 2.50 -15.29
C PHE A 71 6.14 3.49 -14.42
N THR A 72 4.81 3.48 -14.52
CA THR A 72 3.96 4.19 -13.56
C THR A 72 3.83 3.32 -12.30
N PRO A 73 4.32 3.77 -11.13
CA PRO A 73 4.17 2.99 -9.90
C PRO A 73 2.70 2.87 -9.53
N CYS A 74 2.22 1.65 -9.30
CA CYS A 74 0.86 1.38 -8.81
C CYS A 74 0.82 1.47 -7.27
N THR A 75 1.14 2.64 -6.72
CA THR A 75 0.96 2.89 -5.28
C THR A 75 -0.50 3.28 -5.04
N TRP A 76 -1.20 2.55 -4.17
CA TRP A 76 -2.61 2.79 -3.82
C TRP A 76 -2.80 3.97 -2.85
N LEU A 77 -2.03 5.02 -3.07
CA LEU A 77 -2.05 6.26 -2.33
C LEU A 77 -3.00 7.22 -3.03
N THR A 78 -3.94 7.78 -2.28
CA THR A 78 -4.89 8.76 -2.81
C THR A 78 -5.25 9.79 -1.75
N THR A 79 -6.02 10.78 -2.13
CA THR A 79 -6.61 11.76 -1.22
C THR A 79 -8.12 11.58 -1.23
N VAL A 80 -8.73 11.57 -0.05
CA VAL A 80 -10.18 11.50 0.13
C VAL A 80 -10.68 12.71 0.89
N SER A 81 -11.97 13.00 0.75
CA SER A 81 -12.65 13.96 1.60
C SER A 81 -13.10 13.31 2.91
N ARG A 82 -13.50 14.15 3.88
CA ARG A 82 -14.11 13.67 5.11
C ARG A 82 -15.41 12.90 4.87
N ASP A 83 -16.17 13.28 3.84
CA ASP A 83 -17.48 12.68 3.55
C ASP A 83 -17.35 11.27 2.95
N ASP A 84 -16.17 10.90 2.43
CA ASP A 84 -15.89 9.56 1.91
C ASP A 84 -15.61 8.54 3.03
N LEU A 85 -15.32 9.00 4.24
CA LEU A 85 -14.98 8.17 5.40
C LEU A 85 -16.25 7.73 6.14
N ILE A 86 -16.52 6.43 6.14
CA ILE A 86 -17.76 5.84 6.63
C ILE A 86 -17.66 5.54 8.13
N GLU A 87 -16.79 4.60 8.50
CA GLU A 87 -16.61 4.17 9.89
C GLU A 87 -15.14 3.88 10.18
N ARG A 88 -14.71 4.22 11.39
CA ARG A 88 -13.37 3.93 11.87
C ARG A 88 -13.33 2.50 12.39
N GLU A 89 -12.43 1.70 11.83
CA GLU A 89 -12.22 0.30 12.21
C GLU A 89 -11.23 0.19 13.38
N ALA A 90 -10.07 0.84 13.25
CA ALA A 90 -8.97 0.66 14.19
C ALA A 90 -8.07 1.90 14.30
N VAL A 91 -7.14 1.86 15.25
CA VAL A 91 -6.03 2.81 15.36
C VAL A 91 -4.74 2.02 15.45
N LEU A 92 -3.83 2.23 14.51
CA LEU A 92 -2.56 1.53 14.45
C LEU A 92 -1.65 1.92 15.62
N SER A 93 -0.87 0.95 16.09
CA SER A 93 0.15 1.20 17.10
C SER A 93 1.26 2.10 16.57
N SER A 94 1.98 2.79 17.46
CA SER A 94 3.14 3.61 17.09
C SER A 94 4.23 2.80 16.38
N LEU A 95 4.42 1.54 16.78
CA LEU A 95 5.37 0.62 16.14
C LEU A 95 4.98 0.36 14.68
N LYS A 96 3.70 0.04 14.44
CA LYS A 96 3.20 -0.18 13.07
C LYS A 96 3.27 1.09 12.24
N LEU A 97 2.99 2.25 12.83
CA LEU A 97 3.14 3.53 12.12
C LEU A 97 4.59 3.81 11.72
N SER A 98 5.56 3.49 12.58
CA SER A 98 6.99 3.60 12.24
C SER A 98 7.36 2.69 11.06
N GLU A 99 6.87 1.45 11.04
CA GLU A 99 7.08 0.52 9.92
C GLU A 99 6.55 1.09 8.59
N ILE A 100 5.36 1.70 8.62
CA ILE A 100 4.76 2.38 7.46
C ILE A 100 5.59 3.60 7.04
N ASP A 101 6.09 4.39 7.98
CA ASP A 101 6.95 5.54 7.70
C ASP A 101 8.28 5.17 7.06
N ASP A 102 8.90 4.08 7.54
CA ASP A 102 10.13 3.55 6.97
C ASP A 102 9.87 3.04 5.53
N ALA A 103 8.75 2.35 5.30
CA ALA A 103 8.37 1.89 3.97
C ALA A 103 8.10 3.05 3.00
N LEU A 104 7.37 4.10 3.43
CA LEU A 104 7.14 5.31 2.65
C LEU A 104 8.46 5.98 2.26
N ARG A 105 9.37 6.13 3.23
CA ARG A 105 10.69 6.74 3.00
C ARG A 105 11.53 5.94 2.03
N LEU A 106 11.54 4.60 2.15
CA LEU A 106 12.23 3.72 1.21
C LEU A 106 11.63 3.82 -0.19
N ALA A 107 10.30 3.87 -0.30
CA ALA A 107 9.63 3.97 -1.59
C ALA A 107 9.85 5.30 -2.31
N GLU A 108 10.08 6.39 -1.58
CA GLU A 108 10.41 7.71 -2.17
C GLU A 108 11.86 7.79 -2.67
N GLN A 109 12.75 6.91 -2.22
CA GLN A 109 14.13 6.86 -2.70
C GLN A 109 14.18 6.30 -4.12
N ALA A 110 14.82 7.02 -5.03
CA ALA A 110 15.04 6.56 -6.40
C ALA A 110 15.88 5.27 -6.39
N HIS A 111 15.28 4.17 -6.82
CA HIS A 111 15.97 2.88 -6.91
C HIS A 111 16.57 2.72 -8.32
N GLU A 112 17.90 2.65 -8.40
CA GLU A 112 18.60 2.33 -9.65
C GLU A 112 18.28 0.90 -10.12
N ARG A 113 18.25 0.72 -11.44
CA ARG A 113 17.88 -0.55 -12.06
C ARG A 113 18.96 -1.60 -11.80
N THR A 114 18.67 -2.59 -10.96
CA THR A 114 19.60 -3.71 -10.74
C THR A 114 19.35 -4.86 -11.73
N PRO A 115 20.37 -5.68 -12.05
CA PRO A 115 20.18 -6.90 -12.85
C PRO A 115 19.17 -7.87 -12.24
N ALA A 116 19.19 -8.03 -10.91
CA ALA A 116 18.24 -8.88 -10.17
C ALA A 116 16.79 -8.44 -10.38
N THR A 117 16.54 -7.14 -10.39
CA THR A 117 15.22 -6.57 -10.67
C THR A 117 14.72 -6.84 -12.09
N THR A 118 15.63 -6.87 -13.07
CA THR A 118 15.25 -7.15 -14.47
C THR A 118 14.91 -8.63 -14.65
N ALA A 119 15.67 -9.52 -14.00
CA ALA A 119 15.36 -10.95 -13.94
C ALA A 119 13.97 -11.19 -13.33
N LYS A 120 13.68 -10.55 -12.19
CA LYS A 120 12.37 -10.60 -11.51
C LYS A 120 11.19 -10.27 -12.42
N LEU A 121 11.33 -9.21 -13.22
CA LEU A 121 10.27 -8.80 -14.16
C LEU A 121 10.04 -9.83 -15.28
N SER A 122 11.10 -10.52 -15.70
CA SER A 122 10.96 -11.62 -16.66
C SER A 122 10.26 -12.80 -16.02
N GLU A 123 10.67 -13.19 -14.81
CA GLU A 123 10.07 -14.30 -14.05
C GLU A 123 8.57 -14.09 -13.85
N ILE A 124 8.15 -12.90 -13.38
CA ILE A 124 6.72 -12.58 -13.21
C ILE A 124 5.98 -12.61 -14.55
N ARG A 125 6.59 -12.09 -15.63
CA ARG A 125 5.99 -12.12 -16.97
C ARG A 125 5.81 -13.55 -17.46
N ASP A 126 6.77 -14.42 -17.21
CA ASP A 126 6.72 -15.81 -17.65
C ASP A 126 5.72 -16.61 -16.82
N ALA A 127 5.64 -16.39 -15.50
CA ALA A 127 4.60 -16.97 -14.64
C ALA A 127 3.18 -16.55 -15.07
N LEU A 128 2.99 -15.27 -15.44
CA LEU A 128 1.72 -14.78 -16.00
C LEU A 128 1.35 -15.47 -17.31
N ARG A 129 2.32 -15.75 -18.19
CA ARG A 129 2.08 -16.48 -19.45
C ARG A 129 1.69 -17.93 -19.24
N LEU A 130 2.24 -18.55 -18.19
CA LEU A 130 1.97 -19.95 -17.85
C LEU A 130 0.69 -20.14 -17.03
N GLY A 131 0.06 -19.05 -16.56
CA GLY A 131 -1.14 -19.12 -15.73
C GLY A 131 -0.87 -19.64 -14.32
N GLU A 132 0.38 -19.54 -13.87
CA GLU A 132 0.86 -20.12 -12.59
C GLU A 132 0.70 -19.17 -11.40
N LEU A 133 0.18 -17.97 -11.63
CA LEU A 133 -0.19 -17.03 -10.57
C LEU A 133 -1.64 -17.31 -10.12
N GLY A 134 -1.79 -18.35 -9.31
CA GLY A 134 -3.06 -18.78 -8.69
C GLY A 134 -3.04 -18.58 -7.18
#